data_AF-A0A2V9FSE4-F1
#
_entry.id   AF-A0A2V9FSE4-F1
#
_cell.length_a   1.000
_cell.length_b   1.000
_cell.length_c   1.000
_cell.angle_alpha   90.00
_cell.angle_beta   90.00
_cell.angle_gamma   90.00
#
_symmetry.space_group_name_H-M   'P 1'
#
loop_
_entity.id
_entity.type
_entity.pdbx_description
1 polymer ?
#
loop_
_entity_poly.entity_id
_entity_poly.type
_entity_poly.pdbx_seq_one_letter_code
_entity_poly.pdbx_strand_id
1 'polypeptide(L)' 'HRLLVLRRFFQDYKQLEGKQVQVDDIRPAHAAVKVIENALARYRDQRNTLRAKDHL' A
#
# COMPACT_ATOMS: atom_id res chain seq x y z
N HIS A 1 -7.68 -21.44 0.46
CA HIS A 1 -9.03 -20.85 0.62
C HIS A 1 -9.00 -19.40 1.13
N ARG A 2 -8.54 -19.10 2.36
CA ARG A 2 -8.58 -17.73 2.94
C ARG A 2 -7.94 -16.63 2.07
N LEU A 3 -6.73 -16.88 1.55
CA LEU A 3 -6.01 -15.91 0.72
C LEU A 3 -6.73 -15.62 -0.62
N LEU A 4 -7.42 -16.63 -1.19
CA LEU A 4 -8.21 -16.46 -2.39
C LEU A 4 -9.44 -15.56 -2.14
N VAL A 5 -10.12 -15.77 -1.01
CA VAL A 5 -11.26 -14.92 -0.60
C VAL A 5 -10.82 -13.48 -0.40
N LEU A 6 -9.68 -13.25 0.26
CA LEU A 6 -9.13 -11.91 0.46
C LEU A 6 -8.82 -11.22 -0.88
N ARG A 7 -8.16 -11.94 -1.80
CA ARG A 7 -7.87 -11.41 -3.15
C ARG A 7 -9.16 -11.05 -3.89
N ARG A 8 -10.15 -11.95 -3.86
CA ARG A 8 -11.43 -11.74 -4.55
C ARG A 8 -12.20 -10.55 -3.99
N PHE A 9 -12.23 -10.39 -2.66
CA PHE A 9 -12.85 -9.24 -2.01
C PHE A 9 -12.30 -7.92 -2.56
N PHE A 10 -10.96 -7.79 -2.64
CA PHE A 10 -10.34 -6.57 -3.15
C PHE A 10 -10.52 -6.35 -4.65
N GLN A 11 -10.74 -7.40 -5.44
CA GLN A 11 -11.06 -7.25 -6.87
C GLN A 11 -12.47 -6.67 -7.07
N ASP A 12 -13.41 -7.03 -6.21
CA ASP A 12 -14.83 -6.75 -6.44
C ASP A 12 -15.36 -5.53 -5.67
N TYR A 13 -14.70 -5.10 -4.56
CA TYR A 13 -15.31 -4.12 -3.63
C TYR A 13 -15.66 -2.76 -4.25
N LYS A 14 -15.08 -2.40 -5.40
CA LYS A 14 -15.38 -1.15 -6.13
C LYS A 14 -16.12 -1.34 -7.45
N GLN A 15 -16.60 -2.55 -7.73
CA GLN A 15 -17.28 -2.86 -8.99
C GLN A 15 -18.52 -1.98 -9.19
N LEU A 16 -19.30 -1.72 -8.13
CA LEU A 16 -20.49 -0.86 -8.19
C LEU A 16 -20.16 0.63 -8.36
N GLU A 17 -18.92 1.04 -8.09
CA GLU A 17 -18.43 2.39 -8.39
C GLU A 17 -17.95 2.52 -9.86
N GLY A 18 -18.07 1.45 -10.66
CA GLY A 18 -17.52 1.40 -12.01
C GLY A 18 -15.98 1.35 -12.04
N LYS A 19 -15.32 1.04 -10.92
CA LYS A 19 -13.87 0.99 -10.82
C LYS A 19 -13.39 -0.46 -10.78
N GLN A 20 -12.33 -0.74 -11.55
CA GLN A 20 -11.66 -2.03 -11.51
C GLN A 20 -10.46 -1.97 -10.56
N VAL A 21 -10.27 -3.02 -9.76
CA VAL A 21 -9.11 -3.15 -8.87
C VAL A 21 -8.34 -4.40 -9.25
N GLN A 22 -7.10 -4.20 -9.69
CA GLN A 22 -6.16 -5.28 -9.97
C GLN A 22 -5.46 -5.69 -8.67
N VAL A 23 -5.41 -7.00 -8.42
CA VAL A 23 -4.76 -7.57 -7.24
C VAL A 23 -3.84 -8.68 -7.69
N ASP A 24 -2.54 -8.42 -7.61
CA ASP A 24 -1.49 -9.37 -7.95
C ASP A 24 -1.39 -10.50 -6.92
N ASP A 25 -0.55 -11.49 -7.22
CA ASP A 25 -0.30 -12.60 -6.31
C ASP A 25 0.35 -12.15 -5.00
N ILE A 26 -0.02 -12.85 -3.93
CA ILE A 26 0.51 -12.58 -2.60
C ILE A 26 1.97 -13.01 -2.55
N ARG A 27 2.83 -12.04 -2.25
CA ARG A 27 4.28 -12.24 -2.14
C ARG A 27 4.68 -12.81 -0.78
N PRO A 28 5.87 -13.43 -0.66
CA PRO A 28 6.39 -13.92 0.61
C PRO A 28 6.63 -12.79 1.63
N ALA A 29 6.67 -13.15 2.92
CA ALA A 29 6.74 -12.19 4.02
C ALA A 29 7.95 -11.22 3.94
N HIS A 30 9.11 -11.68 3.48
CA HIS A 30 10.29 -10.82 3.34
C HIS A 30 10.08 -9.66 2.35
N ALA A 31 9.24 -9.86 1.33
CA ALA A 31 8.89 -8.79 0.39
C ALA A 31 8.04 -7.70 1.07
N ALA A 32 7.21 -8.07 2.05
CA ALA A 32 6.43 -7.13 2.84
C ALA A 32 7.31 -6.31 3.78
N VAL A 33 8.31 -6.92 4.43
CA VAL A 33 9.27 -6.22 5.30
C VAL A 33 9.96 -5.09 4.53
N LYS A 34 10.46 -5.37 3.33
CA LYS A 34 11.10 -4.35 2.48
C LYS A 34 10.15 -3.19 2.13
N VAL A 35 8.86 -3.46 1.88
CA VAL A 35 7.87 -2.41 1.62
C VAL A 35 7.63 -1.55 2.85
N ILE A 36 7.55 -2.16 4.04
CA ILE A 36 7.36 -1.45 5.31
C ILE A 36 8.53 -0.51 5.58
N GLU A 37 9.77 -1.01 5.47
CA GLU A 37 10.98 -0.21 5.69
C GLU A 37 11.05 0.98 4.72
N ASN A 38 10.77 0.74 3.44
CA ASN A 38 10.74 1.80 2.43
C ASN A 38 9.64 2.84 2.72
N ALA A 39 8.46 2.42 3.17
CA ALA A 39 7.37 3.33 3.53
C ALA A 39 7.74 4.20 4.74
N LEU A 40 8.39 3.63 5.76
CA LEU A 40 8.87 4.36 6.93
C LEU A 40 9.93 5.40 6.56
N ALA A 41 10.90 5.04 5.70
CA ALA A 41 11.90 5.98 5.21
C ALA A 41 11.24 7.15 4.48
N ARG A 42 10.37 6.86 3.49
CA ARG A 42 9.64 7.89 2.73
C ARG A 42 8.80 8.81 3.62
N TYR A 43 8.14 8.25 4.64
CA TYR A 43 7.37 9.06 5.59
C TYR A 43 8.26 10.03 6.36
N ARG A 44 9.42 9.57 6.86
CA ARG A 44 10.38 10.41 7.59
C ARG A 44 10.91 11.54 6.71
N ASP A 45 11.29 11.23 5.48
CA ASP A 45 11.80 12.21 4.52
C ASP A 45 10.75 13.26 4.17
N GLN A 46 9.52 12.83 3.89
CA GLN A 46 8.41 13.72 3.60
C GLN A 46 8.10 14.62 4.82
N ARG A 47 8.07 14.05 6.02
CA ARG A 47 7.85 14.80 7.26
C ARG A 47 8.93 15.86 7.47
N ASN A 48 10.20 15.51 7.28
CA ASN A 48 11.32 16.45 7.42
C ASN A 48 11.25 17.56 6.37
N THR A 49 10.90 17.21 5.13
CA THR A 49 10.71 18.17 4.04
C THR A 49 9.61 19.18 4.35
N LEU A 50 8.46 18.71 4.88
CA LEU A 50 7.36 19.59 5.28
C LEU A 50 7.80 20.53 6.41
N ARG A 51 8.46 20.02 7.44
CA ARG A 51 8.97 20.87 8.54
C ARG A 51 9.97 21.91 8.07
N ALA A 52 10.85 21.57 7.13
CA ALA A 52 11.80 22.53 6.57
C ALA A 52 11.09 23.64 5.77
N LYS A 53 9.98 23.32 5.09
CA LYS A 53 9.14 24.31 4.39
C LYS A 53 8.36 25.21 5.35
N ASP A 54 7.90 24.67 6.49
CA ASP A 54 7.18 25.44 7.51
C ASP A 54 8.08 26.41 8.29
N HIS A 55 9.40 26.26 8.19
CA HIS A 55 10.41 27.12 8.83
C HIS A 55 11.09 28.11 7.86
N LEU A 56 10.61 28.22 6.62
CA LEU A 56 10.99 29.22 5.60
C LEU A 56 9.84 30.20 5.38
#